data_AF-A0A814H708-F1
#
_entry.id   AF-A0A814H708-F1
#
_cell.length_a   1.000
_cell.length_b   1.000
_cell.length_c   1.000
_cell.angle_alpha   90.00
_cell.angle_beta   90.00
_cell.angle_gamma   90.00
#
_symmetry.space_group_name_H-M   'P 1'
#
loop_
_entity.id
_entity.type
_entity.pdbx_description
1 polymer ?
#
loop_
_entity_poly.entity_id
_entity_poly.type
_entity_poly.pdbx_seq_one_letter_code
_entity_poly.pdbx_strand_id
1 'polypeptide(L)'
;MVDFQELVARYEINHTFGTKLHVLEGYGIVFICDDSGSMNTPLDDLSGPFDKMPSRWDELKQTVSIVVNLASVFDSDGVDVYFLNRKPVFHVRNSKQLVPIFIIPSSGPTPIVPVFRHVLRDKQHEIEEPELLILLATDGVSTDNQGHRDIRSFEYVLKQERKPTNRIPVTIIACTEIKKKEIQAHQGKNFPFSFGDCVVKILMGGVDSWFDDLDERKVTTDGYG
;
A
#
# COMPACT_ATOMS: atom_id res chain seq x y z
N MET A 1 -2.62 -6.88 -22.24
CA MET A 1 -1.75 -6.94 -21.05
C MET A 1 -0.73 -5.83 -21.25
N VAL A 2 -0.56 -4.93 -20.28
CA VAL A 2 0.47 -3.89 -20.39
C VAL A 2 1.82 -4.57 -20.12
N ASP A 3 2.84 -4.24 -20.89
CA ASP A 3 4.18 -4.82 -20.72
C ASP A 3 4.82 -4.31 -19.43
N PHE A 4 5.48 -5.20 -18.68
CA PHE A 4 6.15 -4.88 -17.43
C PHE A 4 7.23 -3.81 -17.64
N GLN A 5 8.00 -3.93 -18.71
CA GLN A 5 9.04 -2.93 -19.03
C GLN A 5 8.45 -1.56 -19.35
N GLU A 6 7.29 -1.53 -20.02
CA GLU A 6 6.57 -0.29 -20.29
C GLU A 6 6.13 0.39 -18.98
N LEU A 7 5.65 -0.37 -18.00
CA LEU A 7 5.26 0.18 -16.69
C LEU A 7 6.46 0.66 -15.88
N VAL A 8 7.56 -0.10 -15.85
CA VAL A 8 8.82 0.30 -15.20
C VAL A 8 9.34 1.61 -15.77
N ALA A 9 9.37 1.73 -17.11
CA ALA A 9 9.78 2.96 -17.78
C ALA A 9 8.82 4.11 -17.51
N ARG A 10 7.50 3.86 -17.60
CA ARG A 10 6.45 4.88 -17.40
C ARG A 10 6.49 5.50 -16.01
N TYR A 11 6.78 4.70 -14.98
CA TYR A 11 6.84 5.16 -13.60
C TYR A 11 8.26 5.52 -13.14
N GLU A 12 9.24 5.53 -14.06
CA GLU A 12 10.64 5.84 -13.77
C GLU A 12 11.21 4.97 -12.64
N ILE A 13 10.79 3.70 -12.59
CA ILE A 13 11.27 2.76 -11.58
C ILE A 13 12.73 2.42 -11.91
N ASN A 14 13.59 2.49 -10.90
CA ASN A 14 14.96 2.03 -11.00
C ASN A 14 14.98 0.58 -11.50
N HIS A 15 15.77 0.30 -12.53
CA HIS A 15 15.81 -1.04 -13.15
C HIS A 15 16.07 -2.16 -12.13
N THR A 16 16.98 -1.95 -11.17
CA THR A 16 17.29 -2.92 -10.11
C THR A 16 16.12 -3.12 -9.14
N PHE A 17 15.32 -2.08 -8.88
CA PHE A 17 14.11 -2.21 -8.07
C PHE A 17 13.01 -2.95 -8.84
N GLY A 18 12.87 -2.65 -10.13
CA GLY A 18 11.95 -3.35 -11.01
C GLY A 18 12.19 -4.86 -11.04
N THR A 19 13.43 -5.31 -11.19
CA THR A 19 13.73 -6.76 -11.24
C THR A 19 13.37 -7.50 -9.95
N LYS A 20 13.36 -6.83 -8.80
CA LYS A 20 12.98 -7.45 -7.51
C LYS A 20 11.47 -7.72 -7.41
N LEU A 21 10.65 -7.00 -8.18
CA LEU A 21 9.19 -7.19 -8.17
C LEU A 21 8.75 -8.58 -8.64
N HIS A 22 9.59 -9.34 -9.37
CA HIS A 22 9.28 -10.71 -9.77
C HIS A 22 9.06 -11.66 -8.58
N VAL A 23 9.53 -11.32 -7.37
CA VAL A 23 9.21 -12.11 -6.17
C VAL A 23 7.69 -12.15 -5.91
N LEU A 24 6.95 -11.15 -6.39
CA LEU A 24 5.51 -11.01 -6.20
C LEU A 24 4.69 -12.01 -7.03
N GLU A 25 5.29 -12.71 -8.01
CA GLU A 25 4.60 -13.77 -8.78
C GLU A 25 4.14 -14.93 -7.89
N GLY A 26 4.77 -15.10 -6.72
CA GLY A 26 4.38 -16.09 -5.71
C GLY A 26 3.35 -15.59 -4.70
N TYR A 27 2.76 -14.40 -4.89
CA TYR A 27 1.84 -13.77 -3.95
C TYR A 27 0.45 -13.50 -4.56
N GLY A 28 -0.60 -13.81 -3.81
CA GLY A 28 -1.88 -13.12 -3.92
C GLY A 28 -1.79 -11.76 -3.24
N ILE A 29 -2.28 -10.70 -3.89
CA ILE A 29 -2.11 -9.34 -3.40
C ILE A 29 -3.47 -8.75 -2.97
N VAL A 30 -3.53 -8.27 -1.73
CA VAL A 30 -4.71 -7.61 -1.16
C VAL A 30 -4.37 -6.19 -0.72
N PHE A 31 -5.20 -5.23 -1.12
CA PHE A 31 -5.21 -3.88 -0.58
C PHE A 31 -6.32 -3.71 0.45
N ILE A 32 -6.02 -3.09 1.58
CA ILE A 32 -7.00 -2.55 2.51
C ILE A 32 -6.87 -1.03 2.47
N CYS A 33 -7.87 -0.36 1.93
CA CYS A 33 -7.89 1.09 1.75
C CYS A 33 -8.71 1.76 2.86
N ASP A 34 -8.08 2.64 3.61
CA ASP A 34 -8.76 3.58 4.49
C ASP A 34 -9.54 4.59 3.66
N ASP A 35 -10.85 4.54 3.81
CA ASP A 35 -11.78 5.46 3.20
C ASP A 35 -12.62 6.18 4.25
N SER A 36 -12.05 6.38 5.45
CA SER A 36 -12.65 7.13 6.54
C SER A 36 -12.71 8.64 6.28
N GLY A 37 -13.42 9.36 7.15
CA GLY A 37 -13.56 10.81 7.05
C GLY A 37 -12.23 11.58 7.16
N SER A 38 -11.27 11.09 7.96
CA SER A 38 -9.96 11.74 8.17
C SER A 38 -9.13 11.82 6.89
N MET A 39 -9.32 10.88 5.96
CA MET A 39 -8.63 10.85 4.67
C MET A 39 -8.97 12.06 3.78
N ASN A 40 -10.03 12.84 4.08
CA ASN A 40 -10.29 14.10 3.38
C ASN A 40 -9.37 15.26 3.81
N THR A 41 -8.51 15.05 4.81
CA THR A 41 -7.56 16.06 5.29
C THR A 41 -6.60 16.43 4.15
N PRO A 42 -6.38 17.73 3.85
CA PRO A 42 -5.36 18.16 2.91
C PRO A 42 -3.96 17.69 3.34
N LEU A 43 -3.10 17.37 2.38
CA LEU A 43 -1.68 17.16 2.67
C LEU A 43 -1.03 18.49 3.00
N ASP A 44 -0.28 18.54 4.10
CA ASP A 44 0.54 19.71 4.40
C ASP A 44 1.73 19.71 3.44
N ASP A 45 1.75 20.71 2.55
CA ASP A 45 2.84 21.12 1.65
C ASP A 45 2.58 20.90 0.13
N LEU A 46 3.00 21.91 -0.66
CA LEU A 46 3.11 21.94 -2.14
C LEU A 46 1.94 22.48 -2.99
N SER A 47 1.16 23.45 -2.52
CA SER A 47 0.29 24.24 -3.42
C SER A 47 0.64 25.72 -3.32
N GLY A 48 0.72 26.41 -4.47
CA GLY A 48 0.63 27.87 -4.46
C GLY A 48 -0.68 28.32 -3.81
N PRO A 49 -0.84 29.61 -3.45
CA PRO A 49 -2.03 30.12 -2.75
C PRO A 49 -3.37 29.92 -3.49
N PHE A 50 -3.35 29.35 -4.70
CA PHE A 50 -4.52 29.12 -5.56
C PHE A 50 -4.70 27.66 -6.01
N ASP A 51 -3.77 26.75 -5.70
CA ASP A 51 -3.93 25.34 -6.11
C ASP A 51 -4.73 24.57 -5.05
N LYS A 52 -5.66 23.73 -5.51
CA LYS A 52 -6.38 22.83 -4.62
C LYS A 52 -5.37 21.81 -4.06
N MET A 53 -5.13 21.87 -2.75
CA MET A 53 -4.29 20.89 -2.07
C MET A 53 -4.88 19.49 -2.24
N PRO A 54 -4.08 18.50 -2.68
CA PRO A 54 -4.52 17.11 -2.68
C PRO A 54 -4.81 16.68 -1.24
N SER A 55 -5.87 15.90 -1.05
CA SER A 55 -6.16 15.24 0.21
C SER A 55 -5.38 13.94 0.35
N ARG A 56 -5.28 13.39 1.56
CA ARG A 56 -4.75 12.04 1.81
C ARG A 56 -5.49 10.97 1.00
N TRP A 57 -6.79 11.17 0.78
CA TRP A 57 -7.61 10.34 -0.09
C TRP A 57 -7.18 10.43 -1.56
N ASP A 58 -6.76 11.60 -2.05
CA ASP A 58 -6.25 11.76 -3.41
C ASP A 58 -4.88 11.08 -3.59
N GLU A 59 -4.01 11.17 -2.58
CA GLU A 59 -2.76 10.39 -2.55
C GLU A 59 -3.03 8.89 -2.59
N LEU A 60 -3.93 8.39 -1.72
CA LEU A 60 -4.30 6.97 -1.70
C LEU A 60 -4.79 6.51 -3.08
N LYS A 61 -5.69 7.25 -3.74
CA LYS A 61 -6.17 6.91 -5.09
C LYS A 61 -5.03 6.77 -6.08
N GLN A 62 -4.09 7.72 -6.07
CA GLN A 62 -2.96 7.70 -6.99
C GLN A 62 -2.05 6.50 -6.72
N THR A 63 -1.69 6.28 -5.46
CA THR A 63 -0.86 5.15 -5.03
C THR A 63 -1.51 3.82 -5.38
N VAL A 64 -2.76 3.59 -4.97
CA VAL A 64 -3.49 2.35 -5.27
C VAL A 64 -3.62 2.14 -6.77
N SER A 65 -3.90 3.19 -7.54
CA SER A 65 -4.01 3.07 -9.00
C SER A 65 -2.72 2.58 -9.66
N ILE A 66 -1.57 3.05 -9.19
CA ILE A 66 -0.27 2.66 -9.76
C ILE A 66 0.10 1.27 -9.28
N VAL A 67 -0.06 1.00 -7.98
CA VAL A 67 0.22 -0.32 -7.41
C VAL A 67 -0.62 -1.38 -8.10
N VAL A 68 -1.94 -1.18 -8.26
CA VAL A 68 -2.82 -2.14 -8.94
C VAL A 68 -2.35 -2.42 -10.37
N ASN A 69 -1.95 -1.39 -11.12
CA ASN A 69 -1.48 -1.58 -12.50
C ASN A 69 -0.15 -2.34 -12.58
N LEU A 70 0.72 -2.22 -11.57
CA LEU A 70 1.99 -2.96 -11.49
C LEU A 70 1.78 -4.37 -10.94
N ALA A 71 1.11 -4.50 -9.81
CA ALA A 71 0.83 -5.74 -9.10
C ALA A 71 0.03 -6.73 -9.95
N SER A 72 -0.94 -6.25 -10.75
CA SER A 72 -1.74 -7.13 -11.61
C SER A 72 -0.96 -7.77 -12.77
N VAL A 73 0.29 -7.37 -12.99
CA VAL A 73 1.20 -8.06 -13.92
C VAL A 73 1.71 -9.37 -13.31
N PHE A 74 1.88 -9.39 -11.98
CA PHE A 74 2.43 -10.53 -11.24
C PHE A 74 1.33 -11.42 -10.65
N ASP A 75 0.16 -10.85 -10.34
CA ASP A 75 -1.02 -11.58 -9.91
C ASP A 75 -1.94 -11.87 -11.11
N SER A 76 -1.91 -13.12 -11.58
CA SER A 76 -2.70 -13.55 -12.75
C SER A 76 -4.22 -13.45 -12.54
N ASP A 77 -4.68 -13.55 -11.30
CA ASP A 77 -6.10 -13.39 -10.97
C ASP A 77 -6.47 -11.93 -10.69
N GLY A 78 -5.47 -11.13 -10.35
CA GLY A 78 -5.57 -9.69 -10.12
C GLY A 78 -5.69 -9.37 -8.64
N VAL A 79 -5.60 -8.07 -8.32
CA VAL A 79 -5.53 -7.59 -6.94
C VAL A 79 -6.93 -7.46 -6.34
N ASP A 80 -7.09 -7.87 -5.09
CA ASP A 80 -8.33 -7.61 -4.34
C ASP A 80 -8.23 -6.34 -3.50
N VAL A 81 -9.23 -5.48 -3.60
CA VAL A 81 -9.24 -4.17 -2.95
C VAL A 81 -10.41 -4.09 -1.97
N TYR A 82 -10.09 -4.18 -0.69
CA TYR A 82 -10.99 -3.96 0.43
C TYR A 82 -10.95 -2.50 0.84
N PHE A 83 -12.05 -2.05 1.42
CA PHE A 83 -12.19 -0.71 1.97
C PHE A 83 -12.74 -0.81 3.40
N LEU A 84 -12.50 0.22 4.21
CA LEU A 84 -12.98 0.21 5.60
C LEU A 84 -14.50 0.42 5.71
N ASN A 85 -15.07 1.26 4.84
CA ASN A 85 -16.45 1.74 4.94
C ASN A 85 -17.30 1.46 3.68
N ARG A 86 -16.79 0.69 2.72
CA ARG A 86 -17.53 0.28 1.50
C ARG A 86 -17.20 -1.16 1.09
N LYS A 87 -17.96 -1.68 0.13
CA LYS A 87 -17.80 -3.04 -0.38
C LYS A 87 -16.44 -3.25 -1.07
N PRO A 88 -15.83 -4.43 -0.93
CA PRO A 88 -14.61 -4.78 -1.65
C PRO A 88 -14.85 -4.90 -3.16
N VAL A 89 -13.77 -4.77 -3.93
CA VAL A 89 -13.70 -5.04 -5.36
C VAL A 89 -12.65 -6.10 -5.60
N PHE A 90 -13.04 -7.20 -6.22
CA PHE A 90 -12.16 -8.37 -6.42
C PHE A 90 -11.59 -8.43 -7.83
N HIS A 91 -10.47 -9.14 -7.99
CA HIS A 91 -9.84 -9.46 -9.28
C HIS A 91 -9.58 -8.21 -10.13
N VAL A 92 -9.07 -7.15 -9.48
CA VAL A 92 -8.78 -5.87 -10.11
C VAL A 92 -7.51 -6.01 -10.93
N ARG A 93 -7.65 -6.00 -12.25
CA ARG A 93 -6.53 -6.13 -13.20
C ARG A 93 -6.05 -4.79 -13.74
N ASN A 94 -6.83 -3.73 -13.55
CA ASN A 94 -6.51 -2.38 -13.98
C ASN A 94 -7.18 -1.34 -13.06
N SER A 95 -6.45 -0.28 -12.72
CA SER A 95 -6.95 0.82 -11.89
C SER A 95 -8.22 1.49 -12.42
N LYS A 96 -8.50 1.42 -13.73
CA LYS A 96 -9.76 1.91 -14.32
C LYS A 96 -11.01 1.28 -13.67
N GLN A 97 -10.91 0.05 -13.17
CA GLN A 97 -12.01 -0.62 -12.46
C GLN A 97 -12.35 0.05 -11.11
N LEU A 98 -11.41 0.80 -10.52
CA LEU A 98 -11.59 1.48 -9.25
C LEU A 98 -12.14 2.90 -9.40
N VAL A 99 -12.12 3.47 -10.62
CA VAL A 99 -12.59 4.85 -10.87
C VAL A 99 -14.02 5.09 -10.35
N PRO A 100 -15.02 4.22 -10.61
CA PRO A 100 -16.37 4.44 -10.09
C PRO A 100 -16.44 4.50 -8.56
N ILE A 101 -15.55 3.76 -7.89
CA ILE A 101 -15.49 3.69 -6.42
C ILE A 101 -14.81 4.93 -5.85
N PHE A 102 -13.76 5.41 -6.51
CA PHE A 102 -12.98 6.56 -6.06
C PHE A 102 -13.65 7.93 -6.31
N ILE A 103 -14.70 7.98 -7.14
CA ILE A 103 -15.55 9.17 -7.28
C ILE A 103 -16.30 9.47 -5.98
N ILE A 104 -16.62 8.44 -5.19
CA ILE A 104 -17.30 8.60 -3.91
C ILE A 104 -16.29 9.08 -2.86
N PRO A 105 -16.53 10.23 -2.20
CA PRO A 105 -15.66 10.73 -1.14
C PRO A 105 -15.46 9.74 0.01
N SER A 106 -14.34 9.85 0.71
CA SER A 106 -14.09 9.06 1.91
C SER A 106 -14.98 9.57 3.06
N SER A 107 -15.52 8.67 3.87
CA SER A 107 -16.40 9.02 5.00
C SER A 107 -16.52 7.83 5.97
N GLY A 108 -16.90 8.12 7.22
CA GLY A 108 -17.08 7.09 8.24
C GLY A 108 -15.86 6.91 9.16
N PRO A 109 -15.91 5.93 10.08
CA PRO A 109 -14.84 5.61 11.03
C PRO A 109 -13.66 4.90 10.35
N THR A 110 -12.67 4.49 11.15
CA THR A 110 -11.44 3.78 10.72
C THR A 110 -11.39 2.33 11.26
N PRO A 111 -12.35 1.45 10.90
CA PRO A 111 -12.48 0.10 11.46
C PRO A 111 -11.47 -0.90 10.85
N ILE A 112 -10.16 -0.67 11.04
CA ILE A 112 -9.10 -1.51 10.45
C ILE A 112 -9.20 -2.95 10.94
N VAL A 113 -9.34 -3.16 12.26
CA VAL A 113 -9.36 -4.49 12.89
C VAL A 113 -10.41 -5.45 12.30
N PRO A 114 -11.71 -5.10 12.22
CA PRO A 114 -12.70 -6.01 11.66
C PRO A 114 -12.50 -6.29 10.16
N VAL A 115 -12.06 -5.31 9.37
CA VAL A 115 -11.77 -5.52 7.94
C VAL A 115 -10.52 -6.38 7.75
N PHE A 116 -9.47 -6.18 8.53
CA PHE A 116 -8.28 -7.03 8.50
C PHE A 116 -8.62 -8.50 8.81
N ARG A 117 -9.44 -8.74 9.85
CA ARG A 117 -9.95 -10.09 10.17
C ARG A 117 -10.83 -10.67 9.06
N HIS A 118 -11.60 -9.83 8.37
CA HIS A 118 -12.38 -10.27 7.21
C HIS A 118 -11.47 -10.75 6.09
N VAL A 119 -10.45 -9.99 5.73
CA VAL A 119 -9.43 -10.40 4.74
C VAL A 119 -8.79 -11.72 5.12
N LEU A 120 -8.32 -11.88 6.37
CA LEU A 120 -7.69 -13.13 6.81
C LEU A 120 -8.61 -14.36 6.68
N ARG A 121 -9.92 -14.19 6.89
CA ARG A 121 -10.91 -15.27 6.75
C ARG A 121 -11.21 -15.57 5.30
N ASP A 122 -11.46 -14.54 4.50
CA ASP A 122 -11.82 -14.68 3.09
C ASP A 122 -10.66 -15.30 2.29
N LYS A 123 -9.43 -14.94 2.68
CA LYS A 123 -8.19 -15.40 2.06
C LYS A 123 -7.57 -16.62 2.73
N GLN A 124 -8.29 -17.25 3.68
CA GLN A 124 -7.75 -18.36 4.45
C GLN A 124 -7.24 -19.52 3.56
N HIS A 125 -7.92 -19.77 2.44
CA HIS A 125 -7.56 -20.82 1.50
C HIS A 125 -6.34 -20.48 0.64
N GLU A 126 -6.08 -19.19 0.40
CA GLU A 126 -4.92 -18.75 -0.36
C GLU A 126 -3.64 -18.90 0.47
N ILE A 127 -3.72 -18.87 1.81
CA ILE A 127 -2.56 -18.99 2.72
C ILE A 127 -1.76 -20.30 2.55
N GLU A 128 -2.34 -21.34 1.94
CA GLU A 128 -1.64 -22.59 1.64
C GLU A 128 -0.66 -22.46 0.45
N GLU A 129 -1.05 -21.82 -0.66
CA GLU A 129 -0.25 -21.39 -1.83
C GLU A 129 -1.21 -20.61 -2.78
N PRO A 130 -0.89 -19.41 -3.29
CA PRO A 130 0.34 -18.60 -3.12
C PRO A 130 0.50 -17.95 -1.73
N GLU A 131 1.60 -17.26 -1.43
CA GLU A 131 1.67 -16.42 -0.21
C GLU A 131 0.71 -15.23 -0.32
N LEU A 132 0.39 -14.55 0.79
CA LEU A 132 -0.58 -13.44 0.80
C LEU A 132 0.07 -12.12 1.22
N LEU A 133 0.23 -11.18 0.29
CA LEU A 133 0.71 -9.83 0.61
C LEU A 133 -0.47 -8.90 0.92
N ILE A 134 -0.49 -8.34 2.13
CA ILE A 134 -1.51 -7.35 2.55
C ILE A 134 -0.89 -5.95 2.58
N LEU A 135 -1.46 -5.04 1.80
CA LEU A 135 -1.09 -3.62 1.75
C LEU A 135 -2.18 -2.80 2.46
N LEU A 136 -1.89 -2.28 3.64
CA LEU A 136 -2.83 -1.45 4.42
C LEU A 136 -2.50 0.03 4.24
N ALA A 137 -3.31 0.77 3.50
CA ALA A 137 -3.19 2.23 3.38
C ALA A 137 -4.13 2.95 4.33
N THR A 138 -3.59 3.80 5.21
CA THR A 138 -4.34 4.53 6.23
C THR A 138 -3.62 5.81 6.64
N ASP A 139 -4.35 6.82 7.10
CA ASP A 139 -3.77 8.04 7.68
C ASP A 139 -3.62 8.01 9.20
N GLY A 140 -3.94 6.89 9.87
CA GLY A 140 -3.81 6.86 11.31
C GLY A 140 -4.30 5.61 12.01
N VAL A 141 -4.77 5.84 13.24
CA VAL A 141 -4.97 4.80 14.24
C VAL A 141 -6.34 4.15 14.07
N SER A 142 -6.37 2.81 14.02
CA SER A 142 -7.60 2.01 14.05
C SER A 142 -8.55 2.52 15.11
N THR A 143 -9.83 2.60 14.78
CA THR A 143 -10.92 2.91 15.72
C THR A 143 -11.85 1.72 15.87
N ASP A 144 -12.48 1.60 17.03
CA ASP A 144 -13.60 0.69 17.24
C ASP A 144 -14.89 1.26 16.57
N ASN A 145 -15.99 0.51 16.67
CA ASN A 145 -17.29 0.93 16.12
C ASN A 145 -17.88 2.19 16.81
N GLN A 146 -17.26 2.68 17.90
CA GLN A 146 -17.62 3.90 18.60
C GLN A 146 -16.66 5.06 18.29
N GLY A 147 -15.64 4.84 17.44
CA GLY A 147 -14.64 5.84 17.09
C GLY A 147 -13.49 5.97 18.09
N HIS A 148 -13.39 5.10 19.09
CA HIS A 148 -12.27 5.11 20.05
C HIS A 148 -11.05 4.39 19.49
N ARG A 149 -9.85 4.91 19.77
CA ARG A 149 -8.58 4.31 19.31
C ARG A 149 -8.43 2.88 19.83
N ASP A 150 -8.14 1.96 18.93
CA ASP A 150 -8.02 0.52 19.19
C ASP A 150 -6.69 -0.07 18.66
N ILE A 151 -5.58 0.52 19.13
CA ILE A 151 -4.22 0.07 18.73
C ILE A 151 -3.96 -1.35 19.22
N ARG A 152 -4.41 -1.68 20.44
CA ARG A 152 -4.11 -2.96 21.09
C ARG A 152 -4.73 -4.13 20.33
N SER A 153 -5.96 -4.00 19.84
CA SER A 153 -6.57 -5.06 19.05
C SER A 153 -5.89 -5.20 17.70
N PHE A 154 -5.45 -4.10 17.07
CA PHE A 154 -4.71 -4.19 15.81
C PHE A 154 -3.36 -4.89 16.01
N GLU A 155 -2.62 -4.53 17.05
CA GLU A 155 -1.38 -5.22 17.43
C GLU A 155 -1.62 -6.71 17.70
N TYR A 156 -2.70 -7.05 18.41
CA TYR A 156 -3.08 -8.43 18.69
C TYR A 156 -3.35 -9.21 17.39
N VAL A 157 -4.11 -8.64 16.45
CA VAL A 157 -4.36 -9.27 15.15
C VAL A 157 -3.06 -9.54 14.41
N LEU A 158 -2.16 -8.55 14.33
CA LEU A 158 -0.89 -8.68 13.62
C LEU A 158 0.05 -9.74 14.20
N LYS A 159 0.05 -9.92 15.53
CA LYS A 159 0.97 -10.83 16.25
C LYS A 159 0.38 -12.22 16.49
N GLN A 160 -0.91 -12.29 16.79
CA GLN A 160 -1.56 -13.50 17.30
C GLN A 160 -2.49 -14.16 16.27
N GLU A 161 -3.26 -13.38 15.51
CA GLU A 161 -4.26 -13.93 14.59
C GLU A 161 -3.74 -14.10 13.16
N ARG A 162 -2.85 -13.23 12.69
CA ARG A 162 -2.21 -13.33 11.38
C ARG A 162 -1.22 -14.50 11.36
N LYS A 163 -1.70 -15.67 10.93
CA LYS A 163 -0.94 -16.92 10.91
C LYS A 163 -1.10 -17.64 9.55
N PRO A 164 -0.01 -18.23 9.01
CA PRO A 164 1.37 -18.15 9.51
C PRO A 164 1.99 -16.80 9.15
N THR A 165 2.64 -16.17 10.13
CA THR A 165 3.10 -14.78 10.06
C THR A 165 4.15 -14.53 8.95
N ASN A 166 4.92 -15.54 8.59
CA ASN A 166 5.95 -15.46 7.55
C ASN A 166 5.41 -15.58 6.11
N ARG A 167 4.17 -16.06 5.92
CA ARG A 167 3.54 -16.17 4.59
C ARG A 167 2.50 -15.08 4.32
N ILE A 168 2.29 -14.19 5.30
CA ILE A 168 1.31 -13.10 5.20
C ILE A 168 2.01 -11.77 5.46
N PRO A 169 3.01 -11.37 4.66
CA PRO A 169 3.65 -10.08 4.83
C PRO A 169 2.62 -8.94 4.80
N VAL A 170 2.85 -7.92 5.64
CA VAL A 170 1.97 -6.75 5.72
C VAL A 170 2.81 -5.50 5.53
N THR A 171 2.44 -4.66 4.58
CA THR A 171 3.01 -3.32 4.44
C THR A 171 1.98 -2.28 4.83
N ILE A 172 2.34 -1.41 5.77
CA ILE A 172 1.51 -0.28 6.18
C ILE A 172 1.96 0.94 5.38
N ILE A 173 1.00 1.59 4.72
CA ILE A 173 1.18 2.78 3.91
C ILE A 173 0.54 3.94 4.67
N ALA A 174 1.37 4.75 5.32
CA ALA A 174 0.91 5.98 5.95
C ALA A 174 0.58 7.02 4.86
N CYS A 175 -0.69 7.42 4.78
CA CYS A 175 -1.16 8.50 3.91
C CYS A 175 -1.13 9.83 4.66
N THR A 176 0.04 10.20 5.20
CA THR A 176 0.22 11.40 6.02
C THR A 176 1.32 12.32 5.51
N GLU A 177 2.27 11.81 4.74
CA GLU A 177 3.41 12.56 4.22
C GLU A 177 3.85 12.03 2.83
N ILE A 178 4.47 12.91 2.05
CA ILE A 178 5.10 12.51 0.78
C ILE A 178 6.31 11.63 1.14
N LYS A 179 6.18 10.30 1.01
CA LYS A 179 7.22 9.28 1.31
C LYS A 179 8.63 9.65 0.84
N LYS A 180 8.75 10.35 -0.29
CA LYS A 180 10.03 10.82 -0.81
C LYS A 180 10.80 11.69 0.20
N LYS A 181 10.11 12.53 1.00
CA LYS A 181 10.74 13.38 2.01
C LYS A 181 11.34 12.57 3.15
N GLU A 182 10.62 11.58 3.65
CA GLU A 182 11.10 10.66 4.70
C GLU A 182 12.35 9.91 4.22
N ILE A 183 12.29 9.34 3.02
CA ILE A 183 13.44 8.66 2.39
C ILE A 183 14.64 9.60 2.26
N GLN A 184 14.42 10.83 1.79
CA GLN A 184 15.49 11.82 1.66
C GLN A 184 16.03 12.30 3.01
N ALA A 185 15.24 12.27 4.08
CA ALA A 185 15.70 12.59 5.42
C ALA A 185 16.71 11.55 5.94
N HIS A 186 16.50 10.27 5.63
CA HIS A 186 17.37 9.17 6.07
C HIS A 186 18.53 8.87 5.10
N GLN A 187 18.28 8.88 3.78
CA GLN A 187 19.28 8.54 2.76
C GLN A 187 20.10 9.75 2.28
N GLY A 188 19.55 10.96 2.44
CA GLY A 188 20.13 12.21 1.98
C GLY A 188 19.49 12.74 0.69
N LYS A 189 19.59 14.07 0.49
CA LYS A 189 18.90 14.80 -0.60
C LYS A 189 19.26 14.35 -2.01
N ASN A 190 20.44 13.76 -2.19
CA ASN A 190 20.95 13.30 -3.49
C ASN A 190 20.68 11.80 -3.74
N PHE A 191 19.96 11.12 -2.86
CA PHE A 191 19.59 9.73 -3.08
C PHE A 191 18.65 9.63 -4.30
N PRO A 192 19.02 8.87 -5.34
CA PRO A 192 18.21 8.76 -6.54
C PRO A 192 16.96 7.92 -6.25
N PHE A 193 15.83 8.60 -6.09
CA PHE A 193 14.57 7.98 -5.73
C PHE A 193 13.40 8.66 -6.44
N SER A 194 12.78 7.93 -7.36
CA SER A 194 11.61 8.37 -8.11
C SER A 194 10.32 8.10 -7.33
N PHE A 195 9.20 8.57 -7.86
CA PHE A 195 7.90 8.19 -7.31
C PHE A 195 7.57 6.72 -7.60
N GLY A 196 8.01 6.16 -8.73
CA GLY A 196 7.91 4.73 -9.00
C GLY A 196 8.69 3.89 -7.99
N ASP A 197 9.85 4.37 -7.55
CA ASP A 197 10.63 3.69 -6.50
C ASP A 197 9.90 3.65 -5.15
N CYS A 198 9.15 4.72 -4.81
CA CYS A 198 8.24 4.69 -3.66
C CYS A 198 7.20 3.56 -3.78
N VAL A 199 6.70 3.30 -4.99
CA VAL A 199 5.73 2.23 -5.24
C VAL A 199 6.38 0.86 -5.10
N VAL A 200 7.62 0.68 -5.55
CA VAL A 200 8.35 -0.57 -5.29
C VAL A 200 8.56 -0.77 -3.80
N LYS A 201 8.96 0.26 -3.05
CA LYS A 201 9.05 0.17 -1.58
C LYS A 201 7.74 -0.29 -0.95
N ILE A 202 6.61 0.24 -1.42
CA ILE A 202 5.28 -0.15 -0.93
C ILE A 202 5.00 -1.64 -1.16
N LEU A 203 5.36 -2.15 -2.32
CA LEU A 203 5.14 -3.56 -2.67
C LEU A 203 6.10 -4.49 -1.92
N MET A 204 7.33 -4.04 -1.70
CA MET A 204 8.41 -4.88 -1.22
C MET A 204 8.69 -4.76 0.28
N GLY A 205 8.27 -3.68 0.96
CA GLY A 205 8.67 -3.42 2.34
C GLY A 205 8.28 -4.53 3.33
N GLY A 206 7.12 -5.18 3.12
CA GLY A 206 6.71 -6.33 3.94
C GLY A 206 7.44 -7.63 3.60
N VAL A 207 8.09 -7.70 2.43
CA VAL A 207 8.68 -8.91 1.84
C VAL A 207 10.21 -8.89 1.95
N ASP A 208 10.82 -7.72 1.84
CA ASP A 208 12.27 -7.51 1.80
C ASP A 208 12.66 -6.36 2.72
N SER A 209 13.44 -6.69 3.75
CA SER A 209 13.86 -5.76 4.80
C SER A 209 14.70 -4.59 4.27
N TRP A 210 15.41 -4.75 3.14
CA TRP A 210 16.18 -3.65 2.57
C TRP A 210 15.26 -2.52 2.10
N PHE A 211 14.11 -2.87 1.49
CA PHE A 211 13.10 -1.88 1.12
C PHE A 211 12.41 -1.29 2.35
N ASP A 212 12.13 -2.10 3.37
CA ASP A 212 11.54 -1.63 4.63
C ASP A 212 12.43 -0.56 5.28
N ASP A 213 13.74 -0.80 5.33
CA ASP A 213 14.73 0.07 5.98
C ASP A 213 14.90 1.46 5.35
N LEU A 214 14.46 1.67 4.09
CA LEU A 214 14.77 2.86 3.31
C LEU A 214 14.32 4.18 3.96
N ASP A 215 13.21 4.20 4.70
CA ASP A 215 12.68 5.36 5.42
C ASP A 215 12.99 5.33 6.92
N GLU A 216 13.62 4.26 7.44
CA GLU A 216 13.93 4.14 8.87
C GLU A 216 15.41 4.41 9.17
N ARG A 217 16.31 4.01 8.27
CA ARG A 217 17.76 4.10 8.49
C ARG A 217 18.55 4.15 7.20
N LYS A 218 19.79 4.65 7.28
CA LYS A 218 20.68 4.70 6.13
C LYS A 218 21.03 3.29 5.67
N VAL A 219 20.72 2.95 4.43
CA VAL A 219 21.04 1.64 3.84
C VAL A 219 22.33 1.72 3.03
N THR A 220 23.07 0.62 2.94
CA THR A 220 24.27 0.55 2.10
C THR A 220 23.90 0.24 0.66
N THR A 221 24.66 0.79 -0.29
CA THR A 221 24.55 0.46 -1.71
C THR A 221 25.02 -0.96 -2.03
N ASP A 222 25.63 -1.63 -1.07
CA ASP A 222 26.16 -2.99 -1.22
C ASP A 222 25.11 -4.06 -0.90
N GLY A 223 23.99 -3.69 -0.26
CA GLY A 223 22.80 -4.55 -0.12
C GLY A 223 22.03 -4.77 -1.43
N TYR A 224 22.50 -4.17 -2.52
CA TYR A 224 21.91 -4.27 -3.87
C TYR A 224 22.38 -5.52 -4.63
N GLY A 225 23.36 -6.26 -4.11
CA GLY A 225 23.98 -7.44 -4.73
C GLY A 225 23.20 -8.73 -4.57
#